data_AF-A0A183GNS7-F1
#
_entry.id   AF-A0A183GNS7-F1
#
_cell.length_a   1.000
_cell.length_b   1.000
_cell.length_c   1.000
_cell.angle_alpha   90.00
_cell.angle_beta   90.00
_cell.angle_gamma   90.00
#
_symmetry.space_group_name_H-M   'P 1'
#
loop_
_entity.id
_entity.type
_entity.pdbx_description
1 polymer ?
#
loop_
_entity_poly.entity_id
_entity_poly.type
_entity_poly.pdbx_seq_one_letter_code
_entity_poly.pdbx_strand_id
1 'polypeptide(L)'
;MCTCPEGHIAPSLHQNTLPLVTKNIVIEQHQDKIAAHTKVGSAIHVQLSMENAKVAALQSQAQCCIKASTITGCYACLLGAKVSIVCRLTEEEATADLTCDTQHQIAICTKNGKLNEIVFHFDTPKVSTTCTICSGGQSSFQLDGMLDYVNDAQIQREISNNNEENIDETGNVFVTVFEWIYSFPDAISTFFANLNILTYIKTLLACSILLLFTLCIASSFR
;
A
#
# COMPACT_ATOMS: atom_id res chain seq x y z
N MET A 1 -5.75 32.11 30.81
CA MET A 1 -6.81 31.73 29.86
C MET A 1 -6.21 30.68 28.95
N CYS A 2 -6.76 29.47 28.91
CA CYS A 2 -6.28 28.42 28.02
C CYS A 2 -7.16 28.45 26.77
N THR A 3 -6.53 28.63 25.61
CA THR A 3 -7.21 28.62 24.30
C THR A 3 -6.66 27.43 23.53
N CYS A 4 -7.53 26.52 23.09
CA CYS A 4 -7.10 25.42 22.23
C CYS A 4 -6.75 25.96 20.84
N PRO A 5 -5.62 25.57 20.25
CA PRO A 5 -5.34 25.84 18.84
C PRO A 5 -6.34 25.09 17.95
N GLU A 6 -6.82 25.75 16.90
CA GLU A 6 -7.78 25.16 15.96
C GLU A 6 -7.11 24.10 15.08
N GLY A 7 -7.42 22.83 15.34
CA GLY A 7 -6.92 21.72 14.53
C GLY A 7 -7.53 21.69 13.12
N HIS A 8 -6.67 21.65 12.10
CA HIS A 8 -7.07 21.58 10.70
C HIS A 8 -7.19 20.10 10.25
N ILE A 9 -8.37 19.50 10.43
CA ILE A 9 -8.61 18.05 10.20
C ILE A 9 -8.96 17.74 8.73
N ALA A 10 -9.37 18.75 7.95
CA ALA A 10 -9.78 18.60 6.55
C ALA A 10 -8.75 17.87 5.65
N PRO A 11 -7.43 18.13 5.75
CA PRO A 11 -6.43 17.45 4.92
C PRO A 11 -6.37 15.93 5.15
N SER A 12 -6.53 15.48 6.40
CA SER A 12 -6.46 14.07 6.78
C SER A 12 -7.71 13.27 6.40
N LEU A 13 -8.85 13.95 6.22
CA LEU A 13 -10.11 13.35 5.77
C LEU A 13 -10.08 12.98 4.27
N HIS A 14 -9.31 13.72 3.46
CA HIS A 14 -9.18 13.44 2.03
C HIS A 14 -8.44 12.13 1.72
N GLN A 15 -7.61 11.64 2.65
CA GLN A 15 -6.83 10.42 2.47
C GLN A 15 -7.63 9.15 2.82
N ASN A 16 -8.74 9.28 3.55
CA ASN A 16 -9.47 8.15 4.12
C ASN A 16 -10.97 8.19 3.74
N THR A 17 -11.25 8.33 2.44
CA THR A 17 -12.62 8.31 1.92
C THR A 17 -13.17 6.89 1.89
N LEU A 18 -14.45 6.74 2.22
CA LEU A 18 -15.15 5.46 2.08
C LEU A 18 -15.34 5.09 0.60
N PRO A 19 -15.33 3.80 0.26
CA PRO A 19 -15.14 2.65 1.15
C PRO A 19 -13.68 2.46 1.59
N LEU A 20 -13.46 2.30 2.89
CA LEU A 20 -12.16 2.02 3.47
C LEU A 20 -11.96 0.50 3.56
N VAL A 21 -11.00 0.01 2.79
CA VAL A 21 -10.67 -1.41 2.74
C VAL A 21 -9.47 -1.69 3.65
N THR A 22 -9.69 -2.56 4.64
CA THR A 22 -8.63 -3.09 5.51
C THR A 22 -8.50 -4.61 5.31
N LYS A 23 -7.63 -5.27 6.09
CA LYS A 23 -7.29 -6.70 6.00
C LYS A 23 -8.50 -7.61 5.78
N ASN A 24 -9.47 -7.56 6.70
CA ASN A 24 -10.64 -8.45 6.68
C ASN A 24 -11.97 -7.71 6.67
N ILE A 25 -11.96 -6.38 6.68
CA ILE A 25 -13.15 -5.55 6.88
C ILE A 25 -13.18 -4.46 5.82
N VAL A 26 -14.33 -4.30 5.19
CA VAL A 26 -14.66 -3.12 4.37
C VAL A 26 -15.57 -2.25 5.20
N ILE A 27 -15.18 -1.00 5.37
CA ILE A 27 -16.03 0.03 5.93
C ILE A 27 -16.59 0.81 4.74
N GLU A 28 -17.91 0.90 4.61
CA GLU A 28 -18.57 1.57 3.51
C GLU A 28 -19.80 2.33 3.98
N GLN A 29 -20.26 3.26 3.16
CA GLN A 29 -21.54 3.90 3.39
C GLN A 29 -22.64 2.98 2.89
N HIS A 30 -23.51 2.56 3.81
CA HIS A 30 -24.71 1.80 3.50
C HIS A 30 -25.93 2.61 3.91
N GLN A 31 -26.63 3.16 2.91
CA GLN A 31 -27.70 4.15 3.11
C GLN A 31 -27.16 5.38 3.88
N ASP A 32 -27.81 5.75 4.98
CA ASP A 32 -27.43 6.89 5.84
C ASP A 32 -26.53 6.48 7.01
N LYS A 33 -25.87 5.32 6.93
CA LYS A 33 -25.02 4.79 7.99
C LYS A 33 -23.69 4.32 7.45
N ILE A 34 -22.68 4.37 8.30
CA ILE A 34 -21.39 3.71 8.05
C ILE A 34 -21.53 2.27 8.53
N ALA A 35 -21.33 1.32 7.63
CA ALA A 35 -21.41 -0.11 7.90
C ALA A 35 -20.04 -0.74 7.66
N ALA A 36 -19.76 -1.80 8.42
CA ALA A 36 -18.57 -2.61 8.25
C ALA A 36 -18.98 -4.04 7.92
N HIS A 37 -18.45 -4.60 6.83
CA HIS A 37 -18.68 -5.99 6.46
C HIS A 37 -17.36 -6.75 6.33
N THR A 38 -17.36 -8.04 6.67
CA THR A 38 -16.15 -8.86 6.56
C THR A 38 -15.98 -9.35 5.12
N LYS A 39 -14.77 -9.21 4.55
CA LYS A 39 -14.42 -9.75 3.22
C LYS A 39 -14.31 -11.26 3.20
N VAL A 40 -14.14 -11.83 4.38
CA VAL A 40 -13.89 -13.24 4.64
C VAL A 40 -14.93 -13.77 5.61
N GLY A 41 -15.08 -15.10 5.65
CA GLY A 41 -15.92 -15.77 6.65
C GLY A 41 -15.57 -15.30 8.06
N SER A 42 -16.58 -15.02 8.88
CA SER A 42 -16.36 -14.63 10.27
C SER A 42 -16.19 -15.88 11.15
N ALA A 43 -15.29 -15.82 12.15
CA ALA A 43 -15.21 -16.84 13.18
C ALA A 43 -16.41 -16.68 14.14
N ILE A 44 -17.53 -17.33 13.80
CA ILE A 44 -18.76 -17.30 14.61
C ILE A 44 -18.85 -18.60 15.40
N HIS A 45 -18.92 -18.49 16.72
CA HIS A 45 -19.26 -19.63 17.57
C HIS A 45 -20.79 -19.78 17.60
N VAL A 46 -21.30 -20.77 16.87
CA VAL A 46 -22.74 -21.06 16.83
C VAL A 46 -23.05 -22.19 17.80
N GLN A 47 -23.78 -21.88 18.87
CA GLN A 47 -24.32 -22.89 19.77
C GLN A 47 -25.69 -23.35 19.25
N LEU A 48 -25.75 -24.60 18.77
CA LEU A 48 -26.99 -25.23 18.30
C LEU A 48 -27.56 -26.13 19.40
N SER A 49 -28.83 -25.94 19.75
CA SER A 49 -29.57 -26.87 20.60
C SER A 49 -30.64 -27.55 19.77
N MET A 50 -30.62 -28.89 19.72
CA MET A 50 -31.53 -29.69 18.91
C MET A 50 -32.05 -30.87 19.74
N GLU A 51 -33.37 -31.07 19.78
CA GLU A 51 -34.00 -32.24 20.41
C GLU A 51 -34.29 -33.32 19.36
N ASN A 52 -33.97 -34.58 19.67
CA ASN A 52 -34.20 -35.77 18.82
C ASN A 52 -33.61 -35.71 17.40
N ALA A 53 -32.53 -34.95 17.19
CA ALA A 53 -31.81 -34.90 15.91
C ALA A 53 -30.64 -35.90 15.88
N LYS A 54 -30.39 -36.51 14.71
CA LYS A 54 -29.16 -37.26 14.42
C LYS A 54 -28.21 -36.39 13.63
N VAL A 55 -27.04 -36.09 14.19
CA VAL A 55 -25.98 -35.36 13.49
C VAL A 55 -25.12 -36.37 12.72
N ALA A 56 -24.99 -36.17 11.42
CA ALA A 56 -24.06 -36.91 10.58
C ALA A 56 -22.95 -35.97 10.11
N ALA A 57 -21.70 -36.33 10.37
CA ALA A 57 -20.54 -35.59 9.88
C ALA A 57 -20.27 -35.99 8.42
N LEU A 58 -20.35 -35.03 7.51
CA LEU A 58 -19.91 -35.18 6.13
C LEU A 58 -18.50 -34.61 6.04
N GLN A 59 -17.50 -35.48 5.94
CA GLN A 59 -16.12 -35.08 5.71
C GLN A 59 -15.84 -35.09 4.21
N SER A 60 -15.63 -33.90 3.63
CA SER A 60 -15.19 -33.77 2.25
C SER A 60 -13.70 -34.08 2.15
N GLN A 61 -13.33 -34.98 1.23
CA GLN A 61 -11.93 -35.28 0.85
C GLN A 61 -11.45 -34.40 -0.31
N ALA A 62 -12.07 -33.24 -0.53
CA ALA A 62 -11.75 -32.39 -1.66
C ALA A 62 -10.27 -32.00 -1.66
N GLN A 63 -9.60 -32.31 -2.77
CA GLN A 63 -8.22 -31.89 -3.01
C GLN A 63 -8.22 -30.45 -3.47
N CYS A 64 -7.33 -29.65 -2.91
CA CYS A 64 -7.15 -28.27 -3.34
C CYS A 64 -5.78 -28.06 -3.99
N CYS A 65 -5.68 -27.01 -4.80
CA CYS A 65 -4.47 -26.64 -5.50
C CYS A 65 -4.29 -25.13 -5.39
N ILE A 66 -3.09 -24.71 -4.95
CA ILE A 66 -2.79 -23.31 -4.72
C ILE A 66 -1.59 -22.90 -5.55
N LYS A 67 -1.69 -21.70 -6.12
CA LYS A 67 -0.55 -20.95 -6.64
C LYS A 67 -0.50 -19.61 -5.94
N ALA A 68 0.62 -19.30 -5.32
CA ALA A 68 0.86 -18.02 -4.67
C ALA A 68 1.87 -17.19 -5.47
N SER A 69 1.71 -15.87 -5.45
CA SER A 69 2.76 -14.94 -5.85
C SER A 69 3.80 -14.79 -4.75
N THR A 70 4.94 -14.17 -5.06
CA THR A 70 5.84 -13.61 -4.04
C THR A 70 5.09 -12.56 -3.22
N ILE A 71 5.35 -12.51 -1.92
CA ILE A 71 4.76 -11.50 -1.04
C ILE A 71 5.49 -10.16 -1.19
N THR A 72 4.72 -9.07 -1.21
CA THR A 72 5.25 -7.70 -1.39
C THR A 72 4.55 -6.72 -0.47
N GLY A 73 5.24 -5.67 -0.02
CA GLY A 73 4.69 -4.65 0.88
C GLY A 73 5.66 -4.35 2.01
N CYS A 74 5.12 -3.94 3.17
CA CYS A 74 5.95 -3.51 4.30
C CYS A 74 5.87 -4.42 5.52
N TYR A 75 6.91 -4.36 6.34
CA TYR A 75 6.94 -4.91 7.70
C TYR A 75 6.94 -3.76 8.72
N ALA A 76 6.47 -4.03 9.94
CA ALA A 76 6.25 -3.06 11.02
C ALA A 76 5.24 -1.93 10.69
N CYS A 77 4.30 -2.19 9.78
CA CYS A 77 3.33 -1.21 9.28
C CYS A 77 1.87 -1.69 9.31
N LEU A 78 0.93 -0.75 9.28
CA LEU A 78 -0.52 -0.93 9.28
C LEU A 78 -1.01 -1.54 7.96
N LEU A 79 -0.43 -1.13 6.83
CA LEU A 79 -0.80 -1.62 5.49
C LEU A 79 -0.45 -3.10 5.29
N GLY A 80 0.62 -3.57 5.94
CA GLY A 80 1.12 -4.93 5.85
C GLY A 80 1.67 -5.30 4.46
N ALA A 81 1.77 -6.61 4.23
CA ALA A 81 2.30 -7.21 3.03
C ALA A 81 1.22 -8.05 2.32
N LYS A 82 1.13 -7.92 1.01
CA LYS A 82 0.11 -8.54 0.16
C LYS A 82 0.66 -9.71 -0.62
N VAL A 83 -0.15 -10.76 -0.73
CA VAL A 83 0.07 -11.88 -1.63
C VAL A 83 -1.20 -12.18 -2.42
N SER A 84 -1.03 -12.48 -3.70
CA SER A 84 -2.08 -12.97 -4.56
C SER A 84 -2.04 -14.50 -4.59
N ILE A 85 -3.14 -15.15 -4.24
CA ILE A 85 -3.25 -16.60 -4.34
C ILE A 85 -4.41 -17.00 -5.26
N VAL A 86 -4.19 -18.02 -6.09
CA VAL A 86 -5.24 -18.67 -6.86
C VAL A 86 -5.55 -20.00 -6.20
N CYS A 87 -6.76 -20.11 -5.61
CA CYS A 87 -7.21 -21.33 -4.95
C CYS A 87 -8.21 -22.10 -5.83
N ARG A 88 -7.87 -23.36 -6.15
CA ARG A 88 -8.74 -24.32 -6.83
C ARG A 88 -9.15 -25.44 -5.90
N LEU A 89 -10.39 -25.90 -6.03
CA LEU A 89 -10.93 -27.05 -5.29
C LEU A 89 -11.64 -28.00 -6.27
N THR A 90 -11.79 -29.27 -5.92
CA THR A 90 -12.57 -30.22 -6.73
C THR A 90 -14.09 -29.98 -6.67
N GLU A 91 -14.59 -29.36 -5.60
CA GLU A 91 -16.00 -29.00 -5.39
C GLU A 91 -16.34 -27.60 -5.95
N GLU A 92 -17.63 -27.21 -5.95
CA GLU A 92 -18.10 -25.97 -6.60
C GLU A 92 -17.47 -24.71 -6.00
N GLU A 93 -17.71 -24.47 -4.71
CA GLU A 93 -17.18 -23.34 -3.96
C GLU A 93 -17.07 -23.71 -2.47
N ALA A 94 -15.96 -23.35 -1.84
CA ALA A 94 -15.79 -23.50 -0.41
C ALA A 94 -14.92 -22.37 0.17
N THR A 95 -15.16 -22.07 1.44
CA THR A 95 -14.30 -21.21 2.24
C THR A 95 -13.22 -22.06 2.89
N ALA A 96 -11.95 -21.69 2.70
CA ALA A 96 -10.81 -22.41 3.25
C ALA A 96 -10.06 -21.52 4.27
N ASP A 97 -9.70 -22.13 5.40
CA ASP A 97 -8.76 -21.54 6.36
C ASP A 97 -7.34 -21.64 5.79
N LEU A 98 -6.65 -20.51 5.75
CA LEU A 98 -5.24 -20.37 5.38
C LEU A 98 -4.46 -20.01 6.63
N THR A 99 -3.57 -20.89 7.06
CA THR A 99 -2.72 -20.68 8.23
C THR A 99 -1.26 -20.60 7.81
N CYS A 100 -0.60 -19.48 8.15
CA CYS A 100 0.84 -19.26 7.99
C CYS A 100 1.41 -18.82 9.35
N ASP A 101 2.28 -19.63 9.95
CA ASP A 101 2.75 -19.46 11.33
C ASP A 101 1.59 -19.22 12.33
N THR A 102 1.50 -18.03 12.92
CA THR A 102 0.46 -17.62 13.88
C THR A 102 -0.67 -16.83 13.23
N GLN A 103 -0.62 -16.59 11.91
CA GLN A 103 -1.60 -15.79 11.20
C GLN A 103 -2.62 -16.67 10.48
N HIS A 104 -3.88 -16.45 10.82
CA HIS A 104 -5.03 -17.08 10.18
C HIS A 104 -5.68 -16.11 9.19
N GLN A 105 -5.84 -16.58 7.97
CA GLN A 105 -6.52 -15.89 6.87
C GLN A 105 -7.56 -16.82 6.28
N ILE A 106 -8.41 -16.29 5.42
CA ILE A 106 -9.46 -17.05 4.77
C ILE A 106 -9.40 -16.76 3.28
N ALA A 107 -9.56 -17.81 2.50
CA ALA A 107 -9.62 -17.75 1.05
C ALA A 107 -10.88 -18.43 0.54
N ILE A 108 -11.42 -17.91 -0.56
CA ILE A 108 -12.49 -18.56 -1.32
C ILE A 108 -11.83 -19.42 -2.37
N CYS A 109 -12.24 -20.68 -2.45
CA CYS A 109 -11.75 -21.65 -3.42
C CYS A 109 -12.92 -22.10 -4.29
N THR A 110 -12.69 -22.15 -5.61
CA THR A 110 -13.72 -22.58 -6.57
C THR A 110 -13.14 -23.62 -7.52
N LYS A 111 -14.01 -24.35 -8.21
CA LYS A 111 -13.60 -25.33 -9.23
C LYS A 111 -12.68 -24.76 -10.32
N ASN A 112 -12.99 -23.55 -10.78
CA ASN A 112 -12.24 -22.88 -11.85
C ASN A 112 -10.98 -22.15 -11.34
N GLY A 113 -10.92 -21.90 -10.03
CA GLY A 113 -9.87 -21.13 -9.40
C GLY A 113 -10.31 -19.71 -9.13
N LYS A 114 -10.21 -19.29 -7.88
CA LYS A 114 -10.53 -17.92 -7.46
C LYS A 114 -9.24 -17.21 -7.04
N LEU A 115 -9.05 -16.00 -7.55
CA LEU A 115 -8.01 -15.09 -7.09
C LEU A 115 -8.43 -14.48 -5.76
N ASN A 116 -7.56 -14.59 -4.76
CA ASN A 116 -7.70 -13.97 -3.45
C ASN A 116 -6.49 -13.06 -3.21
N GLU A 117 -6.73 -11.82 -2.82
CA GLU A 117 -5.68 -10.91 -2.32
C GLU A 117 -5.71 -10.99 -0.79
N ILE A 118 -4.59 -11.38 -0.20
CA ILE A 118 -4.49 -11.63 1.24
C ILE A 118 -3.40 -10.72 1.82
N VAL A 119 -3.69 -10.12 2.97
CA VAL A 119 -2.77 -9.21 3.67
C VAL A 119 -2.26 -9.88 4.94
N PHE A 120 -0.95 -9.90 5.10
CA PHE A 120 -0.23 -10.40 6.27
C PHE A 120 0.53 -9.26 6.94
N HIS A 121 0.79 -9.41 8.23
CA HIS A 121 1.53 -8.41 9.02
C HIS A 121 2.78 -9.07 9.59
N PHE A 122 3.95 -8.52 9.28
CA PHE A 122 5.22 -9.07 9.76
C PHE A 122 6.01 -8.00 10.50
N ASP A 123 6.85 -8.44 11.42
CA ASP A 123 7.78 -7.60 12.17
C ASP A 123 9.23 -7.73 11.67
N THR A 124 9.44 -8.53 10.60
CA THR A 124 10.75 -8.82 10.04
C THR A 124 10.77 -8.61 8.52
N PRO A 125 11.90 -8.18 7.94
CA PRO A 125 12.01 -7.90 6.51
C PRO A 125 11.95 -9.14 5.63
N LYS A 126 12.53 -10.26 6.08
CA LYS A 126 12.57 -11.50 5.29
C LYS A 126 11.42 -12.40 5.70
N VAL A 127 10.55 -12.74 4.75
CA VAL A 127 9.49 -13.73 4.92
C VAL A 127 9.90 -15.01 4.22
N SER A 128 9.81 -16.12 4.94
CA SER A 128 10.00 -17.48 4.40
C SER A 128 9.28 -18.44 5.34
N THR A 129 8.01 -18.70 5.04
CA THR A 129 7.17 -19.56 5.87
C THR A 129 6.32 -20.50 5.03
N THR A 130 5.97 -21.65 5.61
CA THR A 130 5.09 -22.62 4.95
C THR A 130 3.66 -22.36 5.40
N CYS A 131 2.81 -22.06 4.44
CA CYS A 131 1.39 -21.90 4.67
C CYS A 131 0.65 -23.21 4.40
N THR A 132 -0.40 -23.47 5.16
CA THR A 132 -1.32 -24.60 4.97
C THR A 132 -2.71 -24.09 4.72
N ILE A 133 -3.45 -24.77 3.85
CA ILE A 133 -4.80 -24.40 3.47
C ILE A 133 -5.62 -25.65 3.14
N CYS A 134 -6.93 -25.54 3.36
CA CYS A 134 -7.96 -26.56 3.17
C CYS A 134 -8.07 -27.58 4.32
N SER A 135 -9.28 -27.71 4.87
CA SER A 135 -9.56 -28.49 6.08
C SER A 135 -9.81 -29.99 5.83
N GLY A 136 -9.90 -30.43 4.58
CA GLY A 136 -10.22 -31.82 4.18
C GLY A 136 -9.20 -32.53 3.28
N GLY A 137 -8.15 -31.81 2.86
CA GLY A 137 -7.13 -32.27 1.91
C GLY A 137 -5.96 -31.30 1.90
N GLN A 138 -5.32 -31.13 3.07
CA GLN A 138 -4.29 -30.13 3.35
C GLN A 138 -3.30 -29.98 2.18
N SER A 139 -3.28 -28.79 1.62
CA SER A 139 -2.24 -28.37 0.66
C SER A 139 -1.37 -27.32 1.32
N SER A 140 -0.07 -27.39 1.05
CA SER A 140 0.89 -26.43 1.55
C SER A 140 1.60 -25.70 0.41
N PHE A 141 2.02 -24.46 0.67
CA PHE A 141 2.84 -23.68 -0.24
C PHE A 141 3.83 -22.83 0.55
N GLN A 142 4.93 -22.44 -0.10
CA GLN A 142 5.90 -21.52 0.47
C GLN A 142 5.45 -20.08 0.22
N LEU A 143 5.45 -19.28 1.29
CA LEU A 143 5.29 -17.83 1.25
C LEU A 143 6.67 -17.22 1.47
N ASP A 144 7.19 -16.59 0.42
CA ASP A 144 8.52 -15.98 0.43
C ASP A 144 8.50 -14.57 -0.17
N GLY A 145 9.36 -13.71 0.36
CA GLY A 145 9.56 -12.35 -0.12
C GLY A 145 10.43 -11.50 0.82
N MET A 146 10.81 -10.32 0.33
CA MET A 146 11.52 -9.30 1.08
C MET A 146 10.62 -8.07 1.19
N LEU A 147 10.41 -7.60 2.42
CA LEU A 147 9.50 -6.52 2.75
C LEU A 147 10.26 -5.24 3.08
N ASP A 148 9.65 -4.11 2.74
CA ASP A 148 10.21 -2.79 3.03
C ASP A 148 9.92 -2.37 4.46
N TYR A 149 10.89 -1.74 5.12
CA TYR A 149 10.68 -1.22 6.46
C TYR A 149 9.83 0.04 6.41
N VAL A 150 8.75 0.07 7.19
CA VAL A 150 7.97 1.28 7.43
C VAL A 150 7.70 1.38 8.92
N ASN A 151 8.04 2.52 9.53
CA ASN A 151 7.78 2.78 10.93
C ASN A 151 6.61 3.75 11.08
N ASP A 152 5.41 3.22 11.26
CA ASP A 152 4.22 4.06 11.45
C ASP A 152 4.29 4.90 12.72
N ALA A 153 5.11 4.53 13.71
CA ALA A 153 5.32 5.33 14.90
C ALA A 153 6.08 6.64 14.60
N GLN A 154 6.92 6.68 13.56
CA GLN A 154 7.53 7.94 13.10
C GLN A 154 6.52 8.81 12.37
N ILE A 155 5.65 8.22 11.54
CA ILE A 155 4.56 8.95 10.88
C ILE A 155 3.61 9.56 11.93
N GLN A 156 3.25 8.82 12.98
CA GLN A 156 2.43 9.36 14.06
C GLN A 156 3.15 10.39 14.93
N ARG A 157 4.48 10.27 15.13
CA ARG A 157 5.28 11.29 15.82
C ARG A 157 5.46 12.55 14.99
N GLU A 158 5.60 12.48 13.68
CA GLU A 158 5.62 13.67 12.82
C GLU A 158 4.25 14.38 12.85
N ILE A 159 3.15 13.62 12.85
CA ILE A 159 1.80 14.18 13.04
C ILE A 159 1.63 14.80 14.43
N SER A 160 2.22 14.22 15.48
CA SER A 160 2.10 14.71 16.86
C SER A 160 3.04 15.88 17.15
N ASN A 161 4.29 15.83 16.68
CA ASN A 161 5.30 16.86 16.91
C ASN A 161 5.01 18.15 16.10
N ASN A 162 4.35 18.05 14.94
CA ASN A 162 3.87 19.23 14.22
C ASN A 162 2.72 19.97 14.93
N ASN A 163 2.13 19.39 15.98
CA ASN A 163 1.13 20.05 16.82
C ASN A 163 1.74 20.67 18.09
N GLU A 164 3.05 20.51 18.31
CA GLU A 164 3.75 20.94 19.52
C GLU A 164 5.01 21.74 19.16
N GLU A 165 4.92 22.61 18.15
CA GLU A 165 5.91 23.67 17.96
C GLU A 165 5.48 24.88 18.81
N ASN A 166 6.23 25.16 19.88
CA ASN A 166 6.20 26.46 20.54
C ASN A 166 6.54 27.52 19.48
N ILE A 167 5.54 28.32 19.09
CA ILE A 167 5.79 29.52 18.29
C ILE A 167 6.54 30.50 19.20
N ASP A 168 7.86 30.44 19.16
CA ASP A 168 8.71 31.56 19.56
C ASP A 168 8.57 32.62 18.46
N GLU A 169 7.60 33.51 18.62
CA GLU A 169 7.52 34.77 17.90
C GLU A 169 8.77 35.59 18.24
N THR A 170 9.88 35.35 17.54
CA THR A 170 10.88 36.33 17.05
C THR A 170 12.15 35.61 16.61
N GLY A 171 12.22 35.16 15.35
CA GLY A 171 13.45 34.54 14.85
C GLY A 171 13.48 34.18 13.37
N ASN A 172 13.57 35.19 12.50
CA ASN A 172 14.17 35.11 11.16
C ASN A 172 13.81 33.90 10.25
N VAL A 173 12.61 33.92 9.69
CA VAL A 173 12.15 33.08 8.56
C VAL A 173 12.98 33.26 7.26
N PHE A 174 13.94 34.18 7.23
CA PHE A 174 14.81 34.43 6.06
C PHE A 174 16.11 33.61 6.01
N VAL A 175 16.46 32.83 7.04
CA VAL A 175 17.79 32.17 7.08
C VAL A 175 17.76 30.70 6.63
N THR A 176 16.63 29.99 6.72
CA THR A 176 16.56 28.57 6.30
C THR A 176 16.22 28.38 4.81
N VAL A 177 15.87 29.45 4.09
CA VAL A 177 15.73 29.44 2.61
C VAL A 177 17.07 29.71 1.90
N PHE A 178 18.17 30.02 2.60
CA PHE A 178 19.45 30.34 1.96
C PHE A 178 20.54 29.26 2.04
N GLU A 179 20.32 28.11 2.70
CA GLU A 179 21.33 27.05 2.77
C GLU A 179 21.27 25.99 1.64
N TRP A 180 20.18 25.92 0.86
CA TRP A 180 20.10 25.04 -0.33
C TRP A 180 20.69 25.67 -1.61
N ILE A 181 21.06 26.96 -1.57
CA ILE A 181 21.65 27.65 -2.71
C ILE A 181 23.17 27.44 -2.79
N TYR A 182 23.83 27.01 -1.71
CA TYR A 182 25.30 26.88 -1.66
C TYR A 182 25.88 25.46 -1.84
N SER A 183 25.06 24.45 -2.19
CA SER A 183 25.55 23.09 -2.52
C SER A 183 25.43 22.68 -4.00
N PHE A 184 25.20 23.65 -4.91
CA PHE A 184 25.34 23.46 -6.36
C PHE A 184 26.47 24.30 -7.01
N PRO A 185 27.76 24.09 -6.66
CA PRO A 185 28.83 24.60 -7.54
C PRO A 185 29.90 23.58 -7.97
N ASP A 186 29.59 22.30 -8.22
CA ASP A 186 30.60 21.39 -8.83
C ASP A 186 30.15 20.54 -10.03
N ALA A 187 28.84 20.48 -10.34
CA ALA A 187 28.36 19.75 -11.53
C ALA A 187 28.16 20.65 -12.78
N ILE A 188 28.11 21.97 -12.61
CA ILE A 188 27.91 22.93 -13.71
C ILE A 188 29.26 23.43 -14.26
N SER A 189 30.26 23.62 -13.40
CA SER A 189 31.60 24.10 -13.81
C SER A 189 32.35 23.10 -14.69
N THR A 190 32.19 21.79 -14.44
CA THR A 190 32.79 20.72 -15.24
C THR A 190 32.09 20.49 -16.58
N PHE A 191 30.82 20.88 -16.71
CA PHE A 191 30.08 20.83 -17.97
C PHE A 191 30.47 21.99 -18.90
N PHE A 192 30.78 23.18 -18.36
CA PHE A 192 31.23 24.33 -19.14
C PHE A 192 32.74 24.35 -19.44
N ALA A 193 33.58 23.69 -18.63
CA ALA A 193 35.03 23.69 -18.82
C ALA A 193 35.54 22.81 -20.00
N ASN A 194 34.69 21.96 -20.59
CA ASN A 194 35.11 20.97 -21.58
C ASN A 194 34.47 21.13 -22.98
N LEU A 195 33.89 22.29 -23.27
CA LEU A 195 33.29 22.58 -24.57
C LEU A 195 34.20 23.45 -25.43
N ASN A 196 34.72 22.89 -26.52
CA ASN A 196 35.46 23.60 -27.56
C ASN A 196 34.68 24.84 -28.07
N ILE A 197 35.38 25.95 -28.32
CA ILE A 197 34.80 27.22 -28.83
C ILE A 197 33.93 27.01 -30.09
N LEU A 198 34.30 26.05 -30.94
CA LEU A 198 33.53 25.67 -32.13
C LEU A 198 32.15 25.09 -31.81
N THR A 199 32.00 24.41 -30.68
CA THR A 199 30.73 23.82 -30.23
C THR A 199 29.79 24.91 -29.71
N TYR A 200 30.34 25.94 -29.03
CA TYR A 200 29.57 27.09 -28.55
C TYR A 200 29.02 27.95 -29.69
N ILE A 201 29.81 28.20 -30.73
CA ILE A 201 29.34 28.95 -31.91
C ILE A 201 28.23 28.18 -32.63
N LYS A 202 28.34 26.85 -32.72
CA LYS A 202 27.31 26.00 -33.35
C LYS A 202 25.98 26.00 -32.58
N THR A 203 26.01 25.94 -31.24
CA THR A 203 24.79 25.96 -30.43
C THR A 203 24.11 27.33 -30.45
N LEU A 204 24.88 28.41 -30.48
CA LEU A 204 24.37 29.78 -30.54
C LEU A 204 23.71 30.07 -31.91
N LEU A 205 24.33 29.61 -33.01
CA LEU A 205 23.73 29.67 -34.34
C LEU A 205 22.45 28.83 -34.43
N ALA A 206 22.45 27.61 -33.90
CA ALA A 206 21.26 26.75 -33.90
C ALA A 206 20.09 27.38 -33.13
N CYS A 207 20.36 28.00 -31.97
CA CYS A 207 19.33 28.71 -31.20
C CYS A 207 18.78 29.93 -31.93
N SER A 208 19.63 30.70 -32.62
CA SER A 208 19.19 31.86 -33.42
C SER A 208 18.25 31.44 -34.57
N ILE A 209 18.56 30.31 -35.22
CA ILE A 209 17.74 29.75 -36.30
C ILE A 209 16.40 29.26 -35.75
N LEU A 210 16.41 28.56 -34.60
CA LEU A 210 15.20 28.08 -33.94
C LEU A 210 14.26 29.24 -33.51
N LEU A 211 14.84 30.34 -33.00
CA LEU A 211 14.09 31.56 -32.66
C LEU A 211 13.50 32.24 -33.91
N LEU A 212 14.22 32.25 -35.03
CA LEU A 212 13.68 32.77 -36.29
C LEU A 212 12.56 31.87 -36.83
N PHE A 213 12.68 30.54 -36.72
CA PHE A 213 11.62 29.62 -37.10
C PHE A 213 10.35 29.80 -36.25
N THR A 214 10.48 29.98 -34.93
CA THR A 214 9.31 30.20 -34.06
C THR A 214 8.65 31.56 -34.32
N LEU A 215 9.43 32.61 -34.62
CA LEU A 215 8.90 33.90 -35.05
C LEU A 215 8.23 33.84 -36.44
N CYS A 216 8.74 33.04 -37.37
CA CYS A 216 8.10 32.80 -38.67
C CYS A 216 6.77 32.04 -38.52
N ILE A 217 6.73 31.00 -37.68
CA ILE A 217 5.48 30.26 -37.41
C ILE A 217 4.45 31.16 -36.71
N ALA A 218 4.88 32.03 -35.79
CA ALA A 218 4.01 32.99 -35.12
C ALA A 218 3.46 34.08 -36.06
N SER A 219 4.20 34.44 -37.11
CA SER A 219 3.77 35.45 -38.10
C SER A 219 2.98 34.88 -39.27
N SER A 220 3.01 33.56 -39.52
CA SER A 220 2.16 32.92 -40.54
C SER A 220 0.77 32.51 -40.04
N PHE A 221 0.47 32.76 -38.76
CA PHE A 221 -0.82 32.44 -38.13
C PHE A 221 -1.64 33.70 -37.78
N ARG A 222 -1.35 34.83 -38.44
CA ARG A 222 -2.11 36.08 -38.36
C ARG A 222 -2.61 36.52 -39.72
#